data_AF-X1LLR8-F1
#
_entry.id   AF-X1LLR8-F1
#
_cell.length_a   1.000
_cell.length_b   1.000
_cell.length_c   1.000
_cell.angle_alpha   90.00
_cell.angle_beta   90.00
_cell.angle_gamma   90.00
#
_symmetry.space_group_name_H-M   'P 1'
#
loop_
_entity.id
_entity.type
_entity.pdbx_description
1 polymer ?
#
loop_
_entity_poly.entity_id
_entity_poly.type
_entity_poly.pdbx_seq_one_letter_code
_entity_poly.pdbx_strand_id
1 'polypeptide(L)'
;MTTEIDKIIEKCIGDNLPYCQATCPLHLDVKGYVALIKEGKYSEALSLVREKLPFPGIMGRVCTHPCDSNCKRGEVDEPISIAALKRAAADYGQPVGEDLTIAKDLTIAKESVAIVGGGPAGLMAAYDLRRIGYQVTIFEALPVLG
;
A
#
# COMPACT_ATOMS: atom_id res chain seq x y z
N MET A 1 -23.15 -16.86 -32.85
CA MET A 1 -22.95 -15.43 -33.22
C MET A 1 -22.17 -14.74 -32.10
N THR A 2 -20.96 -15.20 -31.82
CA THR A 2 -20.04 -14.66 -30.79
C THR A 2 -18.65 -14.51 -31.39
N THR A 3 -18.58 -13.88 -32.56
CA THR A 3 -17.58 -14.27 -33.56
C THR A 3 -16.49 -13.25 -33.92
N GLU A 4 -16.55 -12.01 -33.44
CA GLU A 4 -15.44 -11.05 -33.71
C GLU A 4 -15.37 -9.92 -32.68
N ILE A 5 -16.52 -9.39 -32.26
CA ILE A 5 -16.61 -8.35 -31.22
C ILE A 5 -16.09 -8.87 -29.88
N ASP A 6 -16.48 -10.07 -29.46
CA ASP A 6 -16.01 -10.66 -28.20
C ASP A 6 -14.48 -10.81 -28.18
N LYS A 7 -13.86 -11.18 -29.30
CA LYS A 7 -12.39 -11.27 -29.44
C LYS A 7 -11.70 -9.91 -29.35
N ILE A 8 -12.37 -8.82 -29.72
CA ILE A 8 -11.86 -7.46 -29.58
C ILE A 8 -11.98 -7.03 -28.11
N ILE A 9 -13.11 -7.32 -27.47
CA ILE A 9 -13.35 -7.01 -26.05
C ILE A 9 -12.36 -7.77 -25.16
N GLU A 10 -12.08 -9.05 -25.42
CA GLU A 10 -11.09 -9.84 -24.66
C GLU A 10 -9.66 -9.26 -24.73
N LYS A 11 -9.35 -8.44 -25.74
CA LYS A 11 -8.06 -7.75 -25.87
C LYS A 11 -8.05 -6.40 -25.15
N CYS A 12 -9.19 -5.90 -24.69
CA CYS A 12 -9.28 -4.65 -23.95
C CYS A 12 -8.59 -4.81 -22.60
N ILE A 13 -7.58 -3.97 -22.34
CA ILE A 13 -6.87 -3.96 -21.06
C ILE A 13 -7.50 -3.00 -20.04
N GLY A 14 -8.72 -2.52 -20.29
CA GLY A 14 -9.37 -1.46 -19.50
C GLY A 14 -9.49 -1.79 -18.00
N ASP A 15 -9.76 -3.06 -17.70
CA ASP A 15 -9.92 -3.54 -16.32
C ASP A 15 -8.59 -3.94 -15.66
N ASN A 16 -7.48 -3.97 -16.42
CA ASN A 16 -6.18 -4.33 -15.87
C ASN A 16 -5.62 -3.21 -14.99
N LEU A 17 -4.91 -3.61 -13.94
CA LEU A 17 -4.21 -2.67 -13.08
C LEU A 17 -3.16 -1.88 -13.88
N PRO A 18 -2.95 -0.59 -13.58
CA PRO A 18 -1.82 0.16 -14.10
C PRO A 18 -0.49 -0.56 -13.83
N TYR A 19 0.46 -0.49 -14.77
CA TYR A 19 1.76 -1.19 -14.66
C TYR A 19 2.48 -0.95 -13.33
N CYS A 20 2.49 0.29 -12.84
CA CYS A 20 3.11 0.65 -11.56
C CYS A 20 2.44 -0.07 -10.36
N GLN A 21 1.13 -0.26 -10.41
CA GLN A 21 0.37 -0.98 -9.38
C GLN A 21 0.48 -2.50 -9.55
N ALA A 22 0.42 -3.01 -10.78
CA ALA A 22 0.59 -4.43 -11.07
C ALA A 22 1.99 -4.95 -10.69
N THR A 23 3.01 -4.11 -10.85
CA THR A 23 4.41 -4.44 -10.51
C THR A 23 4.69 -4.35 -9.00
N CYS A 24 3.92 -3.54 -8.26
CA CYS A 24 4.11 -3.39 -6.83
C CYS A 24 3.64 -4.68 -6.10
N PRO A 25 4.47 -5.31 -5.25
CA PRO A 25 4.06 -6.50 -4.49
C PRO A 25 2.85 -6.27 -3.57
N LEU A 26 2.61 -5.02 -3.17
CA LEU A 26 1.46 -4.62 -2.34
C LEU A 26 0.29 -4.06 -3.15
N HIS A 27 0.41 -3.98 -4.49
CA HIS A 27 -0.60 -3.39 -5.37
C HIS A 27 -1.12 -2.03 -4.89
N LEU A 28 -0.21 -1.15 -4.45
CA LEU A 28 -0.53 0.21 -4.00
C LEU A 28 -1.16 1.02 -5.14
N ASP A 29 -2.15 1.86 -4.80
CA ASP A 29 -2.75 2.79 -5.77
C ASP A 29 -1.82 3.97 -6.06
N VAL A 30 -0.84 3.73 -6.92
CA VAL A 30 0.15 4.73 -7.35
C VAL A 30 -0.52 5.94 -8.01
N LYS A 31 -1.51 5.72 -8.87
CA LYS A 31 -2.15 6.83 -9.57
C LYS A 31 -2.94 7.71 -8.60
N GLY A 32 -3.65 7.09 -7.66
CA GLY A 32 -4.44 7.79 -6.65
C GLY A 32 -3.59 8.71 -5.78
N TYR A 33 -2.53 8.19 -5.13
CA TYR A 33 -1.74 9.06 -4.25
C TYR A 33 -0.92 10.09 -5.01
N VAL A 34 -0.52 9.82 -6.26
CA VAL A 34 0.14 10.83 -7.12
C VAL A 34 -0.82 11.96 -7.50
N ALA A 35 -2.09 11.64 -7.78
CA ALA A 35 -3.11 12.65 -8.02
C ALA A 35 -3.37 13.52 -6.78
N LEU A 36 -3.45 12.90 -5.59
CA LEU A 36 -3.60 13.63 -4.32
C LEU A 36 -2.40 14.53 -4.02
N ILE A 37 -1.16 14.05 -4.23
CA ILE A 37 0.06 14.85 -4.07
C ILE A 37 0.05 16.05 -5.04
N LYS A 38 -0.39 15.86 -6.29
CA LYS A 38 -0.51 16.94 -7.28
C LYS A 38 -1.45 18.06 -6.78
N GLU A 39 -2.47 17.71 -6.01
CA GLU A 39 -3.41 18.66 -5.40
C GLU A 39 -2.93 19.22 -4.05
N GLY A 40 -1.74 18.84 -3.57
CA GLY A 40 -1.21 19.23 -2.26
C GLY A 40 -1.85 18.48 -1.07
N LYS A 41 -2.66 17.45 -1.35
CA LYS A 41 -3.38 16.63 -0.37
C LYS A 41 -2.52 15.50 0.18
N TYR A 42 -1.42 15.87 0.85
CA TYR A 42 -0.42 14.90 1.34
C TYR A 42 -0.97 13.96 2.42
N SER A 43 -1.85 14.44 3.28
CA SER A 43 -2.45 13.62 4.34
C SER A 43 -3.39 12.56 3.76
N GLU A 44 -4.20 12.90 2.78
CA GLU A 44 -5.06 11.95 2.06
C GLU A 44 -4.23 10.96 1.24
N ALA A 45 -3.16 11.43 0.59
CA ALA A 45 -2.21 10.56 -0.10
C ALA A 45 -1.56 9.55 0.87
N LEU A 46 -1.20 10.00 2.07
CA LEU A 46 -0.64 9.15 3.12
C LEU A 46 -1.66 8.10 3.59
N SER A 47 -2.90 8.50 3.86
CA SER A 47 -3.96 7.57 4.26
C SER A 47 -4.26 6.54 3.18
N LEU A 48 -4.31 6.94 1.90
CA LEU A 48 -4.49 6.01 0.78
C LEU A 48 -3.36 4.96 0.70
N VAL A 49 -2.10 5.37 0.89
CA VAL A 49 -0.99 4.41 0.94
C VAL A 49 -1.13 3.47 2.15
N ARG A 50 -1.56 3.99 3.30
CA ARG A 50 -1.74 3.24 4.55
C ARG A 50 -2.87 2.20 4.51
N GLU A 51 -3.76 2.25 3.52
CA GLU A 51 -4.74 1.17 3.32
C GLU A 51 -4.09 -0.21 3.16
N LYS A 52 -2.90 -0.26 2.56
CA LYS A 52 -2.16 -1.51 2.28
C LYS A 52 -0.74 -1.54 2.82
N LEU A 53 -0.19 -0.39 3.23
CA LEU A 53 1.18 -0.29 3.68
C LEU A 53 1.26 0.53 4.98
N PRO A 54 1.42 -0.11 6.15
CA PRO A 54 1.48 0.59 7.44
C PRO A 54 2.72 1.46 7.61
N PHE A 55 3.81 1.18 6.87
CA PHE A 55 5.10 1.86 7.02
C PHE A 55 5.53 2.64 5.77
N PRO A 56 4.73 3.63 5.30
CA PRO A 56 5.03 4.37 4.07
C PRO A 56 6.34 5.16 4.16
N GLY A 57 6.67 5.69 5.35
CA GLY A 57 7.92 6.43 5.57
C GLY A 57 9.18 5.57 5.45
N ILE A 58 9.14 4.33 5.96
CA ILE A 58 10.23 3.36 5.81
C ILE A 58 10.34 2.93 4.35
N MET A 59 9.23 2.49 3.76
CA MET A 59 9.20 2.02 2.38
C MET A 59 9.46 3.12 1.35
N GLY A 60 9.29 4.40 1.68
CA GLY A 60 9.74 5.51 0.84
C GLY A 60 11.27 5.63 0.76
N ARG A 61 12.00 4.97 1.65
CA ARG A 61 13.47 5.05 1.80
C ARG A 61 14.19 3.76 1.41
N VAL A 62 13.59 2.61 1.67
CA VAL A 62 14.24 1.29 1.48
C VAL A 62 13.67 0.46 0.32
N CYS A 63 12.59 0.92 -0.32
CA CYS A 63 11.96 0.16 -1.39
C CYS A 63 12.88 0.01 -2.62
N THR A 64 12.92 -1.20 -3.17
CA THR A 64 13.65 -1.54 -4.40
C THR A 64 12.96 -1.05 -5.68
N HIS A 65 11.87 -0.27 -5.53
CA HIS A 65 11.16 0.47 -6.58
C HIS A 65 10.97 -0.28 -7.92
N PRO A 66 10.46 -1.53 -7.94
CA PRO A 66 10.26 -2.25 -9.20
C PRO A 66 9.24 -1.54 -10.11
N CYS A 67 8.33 -0.77 -9.52
CA CYS A 67 7.36 0.05 -10.25
C CYS A 67 7.99 1.21 -11.04
N ASP A 68 9.17 1.71 -10.64
CA ASP A 68 9.89 2.76 -11.37
C ASP A 68 10.46 2.17 -12.66
N SER A 69 11.07 0.98 -12.57
CA SER A 69 11.64 0.27 -13.72
C SER A 69 10.62 -0.07 -14.81
N ASN A 70 9.37 -0.33 -14.41
CA ASN A 70 8.26 -0.64 -15.33
C ASN A 70 7.31 0.55 -15.57
N CYS A 71 7.74 1.77 -15.21
CA CYS A 71 6.91 2.94 -15.40
C CYS A 71 6.75 3.25 -16.90
N LYS A 72 5.51 3.26 -17.39
CA LYS A 72 5.19 3.56 -18.80
C LYS A 72 5.64 4.95 -19.26
N ARG A 73 5.92 5.88 -18.35
CA ARG A 73 6.49 7.18 -18.70
C ARG A 73 7.87 7.04 -19.36
N GLY A 74 8.64 6.01 -19.03
CA GLY A 74 9.93 5.71 -19.65
C GLY A 74 9.84 5.32 -21.14
N GLU A 75 8.65 5.05 -21.67
CA GLU A 75 8.45 4.87 -23.13
C GLU A 75 8.35 6.21 -23.87
N VAL A 76 8.16 7.32 -23.14
CA VAL A 76 8.07 8.68 -23.68
C VAL A 76 9.36 9.45 -23.36
N ASP A 77 9.77 9.47 -22.10
CA ASP A 77 10.99 10.11 -21.62
C ASP A 77 11.63 9.31 -20.46
N GLU A 78 11.48 9.75 -19.21
CA GLU A 78 12.09 9.15 -18.03
C GLU A 78 11.02 8.65 -17.04
N PRO A 79 11.23 7.48 -16.41
CA PRO A 79 10.40 7.05 -15.29
C PRO A 79 10.32 8.11 -14.18
N ILE A 80 9.13 8.30 -13.62
CA ILE A 80 8.98 9.10 -12.40
C ILE A 80 9.47 8.32 -11.19
N SER A 81 9.99 9.02 -10.18
CA SER A 81 10.33 8.38 -8.91
C SER A 81 9.09 8.20 -8.04
N ILE A 82 8.48 7.01 -8.11
CA ILE A 82 7.30 6.68 -7.34
C ILE A 82 7.65 6.55 -5.84
N ALA A 83 8.83 6.01 -5.54
CA ALA A 83 9.32 5.91 -4.17
C ALA A 83 9.47 7.29 -3.50
N ALA A 84 9.97 8.30 -4.22
CA ALA A 84 10.08 9.67 -3.71
C ALA A 84 8.71 10.30 -3.44
N LEU A 85 7.70 10.04 -4.28
CA LEU A 85 6.34 10.54 -4.08
C LEU A 85 5.69 9.90 -2.84
N LYS A 86 5.85 8.58 -2.67
CA LYS A 86 5.41 7.88 -1.45
C LYS A 86 6.13 8.41 -0.20
N ARG A 87 7.43 8.68 -0.29
CA ARG A 87 8.18 9.33 0.77
C ARG A 87 7.64 10.73 1.07
N ALA A 88 7.35 11.53 0.05
CA ALA A 88 6.78 12.87 0.22
C ALA A 88 5.42 12.82 0.92
N ALA A 89 4.55 11.87 0.57
CA ALA A 89 3.30 11.64 1.30
C ALA A 89 3.54 11.36 2.79
N ALA A 90 4.54 10.53 3.12
CA ALA A 90 4.88 10.22 4.51
C ALA A 90 5.58 11.36 5.27
N ASP A 91 6.43 12.14 4.59
CA ASP A 91 7.21 13.23 5.20
C ASP A 91 6.36 14.50 5.38
N TYR A 92 5.41 14.78 4.48
CA TYR A 92 4.57 16.00 4.50
C TYR A 92 3.13 15.77 4.95
N GLY A 93 2.61 14.55 4.84
CA GLY A 93 1.28 14.20 5.31
C GLY A 93 1.25 14.09 6.83
N GLN A 94 0.22 14.67 7.44
CA GLN A 94 -0.04 14.46 8.85
C GLN A 94 -0.96 13.25 9.01
N PRO A 95 -0.75 12.36 10.00
CA PRO A 95 -1.73 11.32 10.30
C PRO A 95 -3.06 11.99 10.72
N VAL A 96 -4.08 11.93 9.86
CA VAL A 96 -5.40 12.52 10.15
C VAL A 96 -6.31 11.43 10.70
N GLY A 97 -6.68 11.50 11.98
CA GLY A 97 -7.70 10.63 12.56
C GLY A 97 -7.39 9.13 12.54
N GLU A 98 -6.16 8.75 12.19
CA GLU A 98 -5.69 7.36 12.17
C GLU A 98 -5.37 6.92 13.60
N ASP A 99 -6.44 6.67 14.35
CA ASP A 99 -6.34 5.61 15.32
C ASP A 99 -6.14 4.29 14.55
N LEU A 100 -4.88 3.96 14.27
CA LEU A 100 -4.49 2.69 13.64
C LEU A 100 -4.91 1.50 14.51
N THR A 101 -5.41 1.72 15.73
CA THR A 101 -5.59 0.64 16.70
C THR A 101 -6.84 -0.19 16.47
N ILE A 102 -7.96 0.34 15.96
CA ILE A 102 -9.20 -0.42 15.82
C ILE A 102 -10.10 0.22 14.75
N ALA A 103 -10.54 -0.54 13.74
CA ALA A 103 -11.66 -0.06 12.93
C ALA A 103 -12.88 0.06 13.86
N LYS A 104 -13.46 1.27 13.92
CA LYS A 104 -14.40 1.70 14.97
C LYS A 104 -15.67 0.85 15.12
N ASP A 105 -15.91 -0.11 14.21
CA ASP A 105 -17.13 -0.89 14.12
C ASP A 105 -16.90 -2.40 13.90
N LEU A 106 -15.73 -2.95 14.22
CA LEU A 106 -15.49 -4.39 14.06
C LEU A 106 -15.95 -5.21 15.26
N THR A 107 -16.72 -6.26 14.98
CA THR A 107 -16.93 -7.37 15.92
C THR A 107 -15.57 -7.98 16.24
N ILE A 108 -15.13 -7.84 17.49
CA ILE A 108 -13.88 -8.45 17.94
C ILE A 108 -14.04 -9.96 17.87
N ALA A 109 -13.13 -10.62 17.16
CA ALA A 109 -13.09 -12.08 17.10
C ALA A 109 -12.88 -12.65 18.52
N LYS A 110 -13.48 -13.81 18.80
CA LYS A 110 -13.31 -14.47 20.10
C LYS A 110 -11.91 -15.07 20.22
N GLU A 111 -11.35 -15.46 19.09
CA GLU A 111 -10.02 -16.01 18.95
C GLU A 111 -8.95 -14.90 19.03
N SER A 112 -7.79 -15.27 19.55
CA SER A 112 -6.60 -14.42 19.58
C SER A 112 -5.48 -15.04 18.75
N VAL A 113 -4.60 -14.19 18.23
CA VAL A 113 -3.46 -14.58 17.38
C VAL A 113 -2.16 -14.17 18.06
N ALA A 114 -1.23 -15.12 18.16
CA ALA A 114 0.14 -14.87 18.57
C ALA A 114 1.03 -14.77 17.32
N ILE A 115 1.86 -13.72 17.26
CA ILE A 115 2.86 -13.52 16.22
C ILE A 115 4.24 -13.60 16.88
N VAL A 116 5.12 -14.45 16.35
CA VAL A 116 6.51 -14.59 16.83
C VAL A 116 7.42 -13.81 15.88
N GLY A 117 8.07 -12.77 16.41
CA GLY A 117 8.91 -11.82 15.67
C GLY A 117 8.24 -10.45 15.46
N GLY A 118 8.93 -9.41 15.93
CA GLY A 118 8.54 -7.99 15.86
C GLY A 118 9.17 -7.22 14.69
N GLY A 119 9.65 -7.92 13.67
CA GLY A 119 10.16 -7.33 12.43
C GLY A 119 9.06 -6.97 11.42
N PRO A 120 9.42 -6.52 10.19
CA PRO A 120 8.46 -5.97 9.24
C PRO A 120 7.32 -6.91 8.86
N ALA A 121 7.60 -8.21 8.70
CA ALA A 121 6.59 -9.21 8.38
C ALA A 121 5.59 -9.41 9.53
N GLY A 122 6.07 -9.53 10.77
CA GLY A 122 5.22 -9.69 11.95
C GLY A 122 4.36 -8.47 12.22
N LEU A 123 4.94 -7.27 12.07
CA LEU A 123 4.22 -6.02 12.23
C LEU A 123 3.17 -5.79 11.13
N MET A 124 3.46 -6.17 9.88
CA MET A 124 2.48 -6.14 8.78
C MET A 124 1.32 -7.10 9.04
N ALA A 125 1.62 -8.34 9.44
CA ALA A 125 0.59 -9.32 9.77
C ALA A 125 -0.28 -8.85 10.96
N ALA A 126 0.34 -8.26 11.98
CA ALA A 126 -0.38 -7.68 13.11
C ALA A 126 -1.32 -6.56 12.66
N TYR A 127 -0.84 -5.68 11.78
CA TYR A 127 -1.61 -4.58 11.23
C TYR A 127 -2.88 -5.08 10.51
N ASP A 128 -2.73 -6.04 9.59
CA ASP A 128 -3.85 -6.58 8.82
C ASP A 128 -4.85 -7.32 9.73
N LEU A 129 -4.37 -8.16 10.65
CA LEU A 129 -5.22 -8.92 11.58
C LEU A 129 -6.00 -8.02 12.52
N ARG A 130 -5.39 -6.93 13.02
CA ARG A 130 -6.08 -5.92 13.82
C ARG A 130 -7.18 -5.21 13.04
N ARG A 131 -6.94 -4.91 11.75
CA ARG A 131 -7.91 -4.27 10.84
C ARG A 131 -9.09 -5.15 10.45
N ILE A 132 -9.05 -6.45 10.71
CA ILE A 132 -10.18 -7.37 10.49
C ILE A 132 -10.78 -7.91 11.80
N GLY A 133 -10.31 -7.43 12.96
CA GLY A 133 -10.97 -7.62 14.25
C GLY A 133 -10.34 -8.67 15.19
N TYR A 134 -9.20 -9.26 14.85
CA TYR A 134 -8.51 -10.21 15.74
C TYR A 134 -7.73 -9.51 16.84
N GLN A 135 -7.73 -10.08 18.05
CA GLN A 135 -6.78 -9.68 19.09
C GLN A 135 -5.41 -10.29 18.79
N VAL A 136 -4.37 -9.45 18.77
CA VAL A 136 -3.02 -9.87 18.37
C VAL A 136 -2.03 -9.57 19.49
N THR A 137 -1.17 -10.54 19.81
CA THR A 137 0.00 -10.36 20.67
C THR A 137 1.26 -10.68 19.89
N ILE A 138 2.25 -9.78 19.91
CA ILE A 138 3.54 -9.97 19.27
C ILE A 138 4.56 -10.36 20.35
N PHE A 139 5.28 -11.45 20.11
CA PHE A 139 6.38 -11.92 20.94
C PHE A 139 7.69 -11.65 20.22
N GLU A 140 8.52 -10.78 20.78
CA GLU A 140 9.84 -10.43 20.26
C GLU A 140 10.91 -10.81 21.29
N ALA A 141 12.03 -11.37 20.81
CA ALA A 141 13.15 -11.78 21.64
C ALA A 141 13.99 -10.57 22.10
N LEU A 142 14.06 -9.52 21.26
CA LEU A 142 14.77 -8.28 21.54
C LEU A 142 13.93 -7.29 22.36
N PRO A 143 14.58 -6.35 23.07
CA PRO A 143 13.86 -5.34 23.86
C PRO A 143 13.17 -4.26 23.02
N VAL A 144 13.33 -4.29 21.69
CA VAL A 144 12.79 -3.31 20.75
C VAL A 144 12.17 -4.03 19.54
N LEU A 145 11.13 -3.42 18.98
CA LEU A 145 10.56 -3.81 17.69
C LEU A 145 11.34 -3.16 16.55
N GLY A 146 11.30 -3.75 15.36
CA GLY A 146 11.99 -3.21 14.18
C GLY A 146 12.48 -4.28 13.24
#